data_AF-A0A1S7BG88-F1
#
_entry.id   AF-A0A1S7BG88-F1
#
_cell.length_a   1.000
_cell.length_b   1.000
_cell.length_c   1.000
_cell.angle_alpha   90.00
_cell.angle_beta   90.00
_cell.angle_gamma   90.00
#
_symmetry.space_group_name_H-M   'P 1'
#
loop_
_entity.id
_entity.type
_entity.pdbx_description
1 polymer ?
#
loop_
_entity_poly.entity_id
_entity_poly.type
_entity_poly.pdbx_seq_one_letter_code
_entity_poly.pdbx_strand_id
1 'polypeptide(L)'
;MSNRKSEDPVTTINKHGETIQSHPAFGLVKTSRVHTTGIRLFDSELDHQEYIEIGIYEAEMVMYREHPAPRRSPERRRPVVEFRLSQAQWAAMVSSFGVGDGVPCTISYRSLGQAERLPGITEQKSVRDKFKSQIETTTAKEIEKIKDEVARLGDLVKKGRAGKRELEDVYTSLRAATVNLPSNLSFATKLMQESMDKIVSSGKAEVEAYISGAAMRAGMIELCERQNDLDISIQKLLDKEDGR
;
A
#
# COMPACT_ATOMS: atom_id res chain seq x y z
N MET A 1 33.35 2.81 -1.55
CA MET A 1 33.46 1.45 -0.98
C MET A 1 32.81 1.48 0.40
N SER A 2 31.84 0.61 0.66
CA SER A 2 31.13 0.57 1.95
C SER A 2 32.02 -0.14 2.99
N ASN A 3 32.39 0.56 4.06
CA ASN A 3 33.29 0.07 5.11
C ASN A 3 32.50 -0.80 6.13
N ARG A 4 31.89 -1.89 5.64
CA ARG A 4 31.05 -2.77 6.48
C ARG A 4 31.96 -3.70 7.29
N LYS A 5 31.78 -3.71 8.62
CA LYS A 5 32.47 -4.68 9.51
C LYS A 5 32.02 -6.10 9.15
N SER A 6 32.97 -7.03 9.08
CA SER A 6 32.71 -8.46 8.96
C SER A 6 32.88 -9.10 10.33
N GLU A 7 31.92 -9.94 10.72
CA GLU A 7 31.95 -10.71 11.96
C GLU A 7 31.55 -12.17 11.64
N ASP A 8 32.12 -13.12 12.36
CA ASP A 8 31.81 -14.54 12.18
C ASP A 8 30.53 -14.91 12.95
N PRO A 9 29.74 -15.88 12.48
CA PRO A 9 28.55 -16.34 13.18
C PRO A 9 28.91 -16.97 14.54
N VAL A 10 28.13 -16.62 15.57
CA VAL A 10 28.30 -17.16 16.93
C VAL A 10 27.58 -18.50 17.03
N THR A 11 28.31 -19.53 17.45
CA THR A 11 27.79 -20.89 17.60
C THR A 11 27.47 -21.22 19.05
N THR A 12 26.29 -21.76 19.32
CA THR A 12 25.82 -22.19 20.65
C THR A 12 25.18 -23.57 20.56
N ILE A 13 25.11 -24.31 21.66
CA ILE A 13 24.42 -25.60 21.73
C ILE A 13 23.17 -25.42 22.58
N ASN A 14 22.01 -25.81 22.06
CA ASN A 14 20.75 -25.68 22.78
C ASN A 14 20.51 -26.85 23.75
N LYS A 15 19.43 -26.76 24.53
CA LYS A 15 19.04 -27.80 25.52
C LYS A 15 18.75 -29.18 24.91
N HIS A 16 18.52 -29.24 23.59
CA HIS A 16 18.24 -30.47 22.85
C HIS A 16 19.50 -31.04 22.16
N GLY A 17 20.68 -30.47 22.39
CA GLY A 17 21.93 -30.89 21.78
C GLY A 17 22.09 -30.43 20.32
N GLU A 18 21.22 -29.55 19.83
CA GLU A 18 21.32 -28.99 18.49
C GLU A 18 22.29 -27.81 18.48
N THR A 19 23.15 -27.75 17.46
CA THR A 19 24.06 -26.63 17.26
C THR A 19 23.32 -25.50 16.54
N ILE A 20 23.28 -24.32 17.15
CA ILE A 20 22.64 -23.11 16.64
C ILE A 20 23.72 -22.08 16.28
N GLN A 21 23.70 -21.58 15.05
CA GLN A 21 24.50 -20.45 14.61
C GLN A 21 23.63 -19.20 14.51
N SER A 22 24.10 -18.11 15.11
CA SER A 22 23.43 -16.81 15.12
C SER A 22 24.35 -15.76 14.52
N HIS A 23 23.79 -14.84 13.74
CA HIS A 23 24.53 -13.73 13.15
C HIS A 23 23.57 -12.55 12.92
N PRO A 24 23.95 -11.29 13.22
CA PRO A 24 23.06 -10.13 13.08
C PRO A 24 22.51 -9.89 11.66
N ALA A 25 23.19 -10.42 10.64
CA ALA A 25 22.72 -10.37 9.25
C ALA A 25 21.78 -11.52 8.83
N PHE A 26 21.47 -12.48 9.70
CA PHE A 26 20.56 -13.57 9.39
C PHE A 26 19.11 -13.12 9.54
N GLY A 27 18.34 -13.31 8.47
CA GLY A 27 16.92 -12.96 8.46
C GLY A 27 16.07 -13.89 7.62
N LEU A 28 14.76 -13.83 7.86
CA LEU A 28 13.73 -14.54 7.11
C LEU A 28 12.69 -13.54 6.63
N VAL A 29 12.27 -13.67 5.37
CA VAL A 29 11.13 -12.93 4.84
C VAL A 29 9.94 -13.88 4.81
N LYS A 30 8.82 -13.45 5.40
CA LYS A 30 7.55 -14.17 5.36
C LYS A 30 6.51 -13.29 4.67
N THR A 31 5.89 -13.84 3.64
CA THR A 31 4.73 -13.26 2.97
C THR A 31 3.49 -14.03 3.37
N SER A 32 2.38 -13.35 3.62
CA SER A 32 1.10 -13.97 3.98
C SER A 32 -0.04 -13.17 3.39
N ARG A 33 -1.07 -13.86 2.92
CA ARG A 33 -2.35 -13.24 2.56
C ARG A 33 -3.22 -13.19 3.79
N VAL A 34 -3.68 -12.01 4.17
CA VAL A 34 -4.48 -11.78 5.37
C VAL A 34 -5.85 -11.25 4.96
N HIS A 35 -6.88 -11.81 5.58
CA HIS A 35 -8.27 -11.39 5.38
C HIS A 35 -8.71 -10.50 6.54
N THR A 36 -9.57 -9.53 6.26
CA THR A 36 -10.09 -8.57 7.23
C THR A 36 -11.47 -8.07 6.80
N THR A 37 -12.18 -7.41 7.71
CA THR A 37 -13.50 -6.82 7.46
C THR A 37 -13.44 -5.51 6.68
N GLY A 38 -12.24 -4.93 6.56
CA GLY A 38 -11.99 -3.66 5.90
C GLY A 38 -10.73 -3.01 6.48
N ILE A 39 -9.77 -2.67 5.64
CA ILE A 39 -8.57 -1.93 6.03
C ILE A 39 -8.24 -0.85 5.00
N ARG A 40 -7.78 0.30 5.50
CA ARG A 40 -7.13 1.33 4.69
C ARG A 40 -5.65 1.11 4.56
N LEU A 41 -5.17 1.15 3.32
CA LEU A 41 -3.76 1.05 2.97
C LEU A 41 -3.30 2.37 2.35
N PHE A 42 -2.04 2.72 2.61
CA PHE A 42 -1.38 3.88 2.03
C PHE A 42 -1.39 3.79 0.50
N ASP A 43 -1.68 4.91 -0.15
CA ASP A 43 -1.82 5.04 -1.61
C ASP A 43 -2.85 4.07 -2.22
N SER A 44 -3.91 3.77 -1.46
CA SER A 44 -5.09 3.08 -1.97
C SER A 44 -6.38 3.74 -1.51
N GLU A 45 -7.26 3.97 -2.45
CA GLU A 45 -8.53 4.68 -2.24
C GLU A 45 -9.72 3.72 -2.04
N LEU A 46 -9.50 2.39 -2.14
CA LEU A 46 -10.52 1.35 -2.03
C LEU A 46 -10.40 0.51 -0.77
N ASP A 47 -11.44 0.37 0.06
CA ASP A 47 -11.46 -0.52 1.23
C ASP A 47 -11.10 -1.97 0.89
N HIS A 48 -10.08 -2.49 1.59
CA HIS A 48 -9.52 -3.81 1.33
C HIS A 48 -10.08 -4.83 2.30
N GLN A 49 -10.62 -5.92 1.78
CA GLN A 49 -11.01 -7.09 2.57
C GLN A 49 -9.86 -8.11 2.67
N GLU A 50 -8.88 -8.00 1.79
CA GLU A 50 -7.68 -8.83 1.77
C GLU A 50 -6.46 -7.96 1.51
N TYR A 51 -5.33 -8.33 2.10
CA TYR A 51 -4.05 -7.67 1.84
C TYR A 51 -2.90 -8.66 1.93
N ILE A 52 -1.77 -8.29 1.33
CA ILE A 52 -0.52 -9.03 1.44
C ILE A 52 0.29 -8.41 2.58
N GLU A 53 0.62 -9.22 3.58
CA GLU A 53 1.49 -8.86 4.70
C GLU A 53 2.87 -9.47 4.49
N ILE A 54 3.90 -8.64 4.60
CA ILE A 54 5.29 -9.05 4.48
C ILE A 54 6.01 -8.64 5.74
N GLY A 55 6.61 -9.62 6.41
CA GLY A 55 7.41 -9.42 7.61
C GLY A 55 8.82 -9.92 7.41
N ILE A 56 9.80 -9.12 7.83
CA ILE A 56 11.20 -9.50 7.92
C ILE A 56 11.47 -9.88 9.37
N TYR A 57 12.08 -11.03 9.63
CA TYR A 57 12.32 -11.57 10.96
C TYR A 57 13.80 -11.87 11.15
N GLU A 58 14.29 -11.77 12.37
CA GLU A 58 15.61 -12.28 12.71
C GLU A 58 15.60 -13.81 12.71
N ALA A 59 16.70 -14.38 12.22
CA ALA A 59 16.82 -15.81 12.00
C ALA A 59 18.11 -16.37 12.60
N GLU A 60 18.08 -17.66 12.86
CA GLU A 60 19.19 -18.47 13.32
C GLU A 60 19.30 -19.69 12.40
N MET A 61 20.50 -20.23 12.25
CA MET A 61 20.72 -21.47 11.51
C MET A 61 20.83 -22.62 12.50
N VAL A 62 19.89 -23.56 12.43
CA VAL A 62 19.88 -24.76 13.28
C VAL A 62 20.51 -25.90 12.50
N MET A 63 21.51 -26.54 13.08
CA MET A 63 22.17 -27.73 12.54
C MET A 63 21.52 -28.95 13.17
N TYR A 64 20.68 -29.66 12.42
CA TYR A 64 20.09 -30.93 12.85
C TYR A 64 20.59 -32.05 11.93
N ARG A 65 21.27 -33.06 12.50
CA ARG A 65 21.83 -34.20 11.74
C ARG A 65 22.61 -33.77 10.49
N GLU A 66 23.49 -32.77 10.65
CA GLU A 66 24.32 -32.19 9.58
C GLU A 66 23.58 -31.40 8.49
N HIS A 67 22.26 -31.18 8.63
CA HIS A 67 21.49 -30.33 7.74
C HIS A 67 21.26 -28.93 8.35
N PRO A 68 21.85 -27.86 7.78
CA PRO A 68 21.55 -26.49 8.18
C PRO A 68 20.15 -26.11 7.70
N ALA A 69 19.31 -25.67 8.64
CA ALA A 69 18.00 -25.11 8.33
C ALA A 69 17.84 -23.72 8.97
N PRO A 70 17.53 -22.67 8.20
CA PRO A 70 17.22 -21.37 8.77
C PRO A 70 15.88 -21.43 9.50
N ARG A 71 15.84 -20.90 10.71
CA ARG A 71 14.65 -20.85 11.56
C ARG A 71 14.51 -19.47 12.18
N ARG A 72 13.28 -19.04 12.44
CA ARG A 72 13.03 -17.81 13.18
C ARG A 72 13.63 -17.93 14.58
N SER A 73 14.32 -16.88 15.04
CA SER A 73 14.89 -16.85 16.38
C SER A 73 13.78 -17.04 17.45
N PRO A 74 13.95 -17.99 18.40
CA PRO A 74 12.98 -18.18 19.48
C PRO A 74 12.87 -16.97 20.41
N GLU A 75 13.97 -16.23 20.59
CA GLU A 75 14.05 -15.05 21.45
C GLU A 75 13.44 -13.81 20.77
N ARG A 76 13.58 -13.71 19.45
CA ARG A 76 13.14 -12.56 18.65
C ARG A 76 12.01 -12.94 17.69
N ARG A 77 10.87 -13.28 18.27
CA ARG A 77 9.69 -13.77 17.53
C ARG A 77 8.99 -12.71 16.67
N ARG A 78 9.15 -11.43 17.02
CA ARG A 78 8.50 -10.31 16.33
C ARG A 78 9.28 -9.94 15.08
N PRO A 79 8.62 -9.42 14.02
CA PRO A 79 9.33 -8.97 12.84
C PRO A 79 10.22 -7.77 13.18
N VAL A 80 11.31 -7.60 12.43
CA VAL A 80 12.10 -6.36 12.42
C VAL A 80 11.25 -5.23 11.84
N VAL A 81 10.57 -5.51 10.74
CA VAL A 81 9.59 -4.64 10.08
C VAL A 81 8.49 -5.50 9.47
N GLU A 82 7.27 -5.00 9.53
CA GLU A 82 6.10 -5.59 8.88
C GLU A 82 5.39 -4.50 8.08
N PHE A 83 5.01 -4.83 6.86
CA PHE A 83 4.28 -3.92 6.00
C PHE A 83 3.21 -4.66 5.19
N ARG A 84 2.22 -3.90 4.75
CA ARG A 84 1.01 -4.36 4.10
C ARG A 84 0.83 -3.69 2.75
N LEU A 85 0.38 -4.47 1.79
CA LEU A 85 0.18 -4.08 0.40
C LEU A 85 -1.20 -4.53 -0.05
N SER A 86 -1.86 -3.74 -0.90
CA SER A 86 -2.98 -4.25 -1.70
C SER A 86 -2.48 -5.29 -2.70
N GLN A 87 -3.39 -6.04 -3.31
CA GLN A 87 -3.01 -7.02 -4.32
C GLN A 87 -2.33 -6.34 -5.53
N ALA A 88 -2.82 -5.16 -5.93
CA ALA A 88 -2.23 -4.36 -7.00
C ALA A 88 -0.83 -3.87 -6.64
N GLN A 89 -0.63 -3.40 -5.40
CA GLN A 89 0.69 -2.96 -4.92
C GLN A 89 1.67 -4.14 -4.84
N TRP A 90 1.24 -5.31 -4.37
CA TRP A 90 2.07 -6.52 -4.39
C TRP A 90 2.48 -6.91 -5.81
N ALA A 91 1.53 -6.93 -6.76
CA ALA A 91 1.82 -7.23 -8.15
C ALA A 91 2.80 -6.21 -8.76
N ALA A 92 2.62 -4.92 -8.48
CA ALA A 92 3.56 -3.87 -8.87
C ALA A 92 4.94 -4.11 -8.26
N MET A 93 5.04 -4.42 -6.98
CA MET A 93 6.33 -4.62 -6.29
C MET A 93 7.11 -5.79 -6.88
N VAL A 94 6.42 -6.87 -7.27
CA VAL A 94 7.02 -8.06 -7.89
C VAL A 94 7.35 -7.84 -9.38
N SER A 95 6.79 -6.82 -10.03
CA SER A 95 7.00 -6.59 -11.47
C SER A 95 7.84 -5.36 -11.80
N SER A 96 7.95 -4.37 -10.91
CA SER A 96 8.58 -3.06 -11.15
C SER A 96 10.02 -2.96 -10.64
N PHE A 97 10.85 -3.94 -10.94
CA PHE A 97 12.25 -3.94 -10.51
C PHE A 97 13.06 -2.78 -11.14
N GLY A 98 13.72 -1.98 -10.28
CA GLY A 98 14.70 -0.96 -10.71
C GLY A 98 14.11 0.33 -11.27
N VAL A 99 12.81 0.58 -11.10
CA VAL A 99 12.13 1.79 -11.60
C VAL A 99 11.62 2.65 -10.45
N GLY A 100 11.98 3.94 -10.46
CA GLY A 100 11.48 4.93 -9.52
C GLY A 100 11.92 4.72 -8.07
N ASP A 101 11.15 5.31 -7.13
CA ASP A 101 11.42 5.26 -5.69
C ASP A 101 10.85 4.00 -5.00
N GLY A 102 10.27 3.08 -5.78
CA GLY A 102 9.64 1.85 -5.30
C GLY A 102 8.12 1.91 -5.23
N VAL A 103 7.51 0.88 -4.63
CA VAL A 103 6.06 0.73 -4.51
C VAL A 103 5.59 1.15 -3.12
N PRO A 104 4.55 1.98 -3.00
CA PRO A 104 4.02 2.40 -1.71
C PRO A 104 3.52 1.21 -0.89
N CYS A 105 3.77 1.26 0.42
CA CYS A 105 3.35 0.23 1.36
C CYS A 105 2.87 0.84 2.68
N THR A 106 2.05 0.10 3.43
CA THR A 106 1.58 0.49 4.75
C THR A 106 2.39 -0.22 5.83
N ILE A 107 3.27 0.48 6.52
CA ILE A 107 4.07 -0.11 7.60
C ILE A 107 3.17 -0.36 8.82
N SER A 108 3.05 -1.61 9.25
CA SER A 108 2.21 -2.02 10.40
C SER A 108 3.02 -2.25 11.68
N TYR A 109 4.30 -2.58 11.54
CA TYR A 109 5.19 -2.80 12.68
C TYR A 109 6.62 -2.40 12.33
N ARG A 110 7.33 -1.82 13.29
CA ARG A 110 8.79 -1.63 13.22
C ARG A 110 9.42 -1.82 14.59
N SER A 111 10.64 -2.35 14.58
CA SER A 111 11.51 -2.48 15.76
C SER A 111 12.74 -1.57 15.72
N LEU A 112 12.86 -0.73 14.68
CA LEU A 112 13.96 0.22 14.56
C LEU A 112 13.78 1.34 15.60
N GLY A 113 14.33 1.15 16.80
CA GLY A 113 14.11 2.00 17.97
C GLY A 113 13.15 1.35 18.97
N GLN A 114 12.02 2.00 19.27
CA GLN A 114 10.99 1.41 20.11
C GLN A 114 10.12 0.45 19.30
N ALA A 115 10.08 -0.82 19.72
CA ALA A 115 9.23 -1.83 19.11
C ALA A 115 7.75 -1.45 19.28
N GLU A 116 7.12 -1.01 18.19
CA GLU A 116 5.74 -0.53 18.21
C GLU A 116 4.94 -1.04 17.00
N ARG A 117 3.65 -1.27 17.26
CA ARG A 117 2.65 -1.45 16.21
C ARG A 117 2.15 -0.07 15.81
N LEU A 118 2.24 0.24 14.51
CA LEU A 118 1.84 1.53 14.00
C LEU A 118 0.31 1.63 13.92
N PRO A 119 -0.25 2.83 14.13
CA PRO A 119 -1.69 3.06 14.04
C PRO A 119 -2.18 2.86 12.60
N GLY A 120 -3.45 2.45 12.47
CA GLY A 120 -4.13 2.36 11.18
C GLY A 120 -4.44 3.73 10.58
N ILE A 121 -4.68 3.76 9.27
CA ILE A 121 -5.07 4.97 8.53
C ILE A 121 -6.60 5.08 8.60
N THR A 122 -7.13 6.20 9.10
CA THR A 122 -8.58 6.35 9.35
C THR A 122 -9.32 7.02 8.19
N GLU A 123 -8.78 8.11 7.64
CA GLU A 123 -9.42 8.86 6.55
C GLU A 123 -8.39 9.43 5.57
N GLN A 124 -8.63 9.21 4.29
CA GLN A 124 -8.11 10.05 3.22
C GLN A 124 -9.32 10.63 2.50
N LYS A 125 -9.34 11.97 2.30
CA LYS A 125 -10.34 12.59 1.42
C LYS A 125 -10.37 11.80 0.12
N SER A 126 -11.57 11.44 -0.36
CA SER A 126 -11.72 10.76 -1.65
C SER A 126 -10.94 11.53 -2.71
N VAL A 127 -10.31 10.82 -3.65
CA VAL A 127 -9.75 11.43 -4.87
C VAL A 127 -10.68 12.48 -5.47
N ARG A 128 -11.99 12.20 -5.52
CA ARG A 128 -12.99 13.16 -6.02
C ARG A 128 -13.04 14.43 -5.18
N ASP A 129 -12.99 14.33 -3.86
CA ASP A 129 -13.02 15.49 -2.96
C ASP A 129 -11.72 16.28 -3.01
N LYS A 130 -10.58 15.60 -3.11
CA LYS A 130 -9.26 16.24 -3.30
C LYS A 130 -9.26 17.03 -4.62
N PHE A 131 -9.70 16.41 -5.72
CA PHE A 131 -9.77 17.08 -7.02
C PHE A 131 -10.79 18.19 -7.07
N LYS A 132 -11.99 17.99 -6.53
CA LYS A 132 -13.01 19.03 -6.45
C LYS A 132 -12.45 20.25 -5.72
N SER A 133 -11.84 20.05 -4.55
CA SER A 133 -11.19 21.12 -3.80
C SER A 133 -10.05 21.78 -4.59
N GLN A 134 -9.24 21.01 -5.32
CA GLN A 134 -8.13 21.55 -6.11
C GLN A 134 -8.61 22.36 -7.33
N ILE A 135 -9.63 21.88 -8.04
CA ILE A 135 -10.28 22.57 -9.15
C ILE A 135 -10.94 23.85 -8.65
N GLU A 136 -11.73 23.77 -7.56
CA GLU A 136 -12.37 24.93 -6.95
C GLU A 136 -11.34 25.98 -6.53
N THR A 137 -10.27 25.58 -5.86
CA THR A 137 -9.21 26.51 -5.40
C THR A 137 -8.48 27.15 -6.58
N THR A 138 -8.14 26.37 -7.61
CA THR A 138 -7.40 26.87 -8.79
C THR A 138 -8.29 27.80 -9.61
N THR A 139 -9.54 27.41 -9.84
CA THR A 139 -10.53 28.20 -10.58
C THR A 139 -10.86 29.48 -9.83
N ALA A 140 -11.06 29.42 -8.51
CA ALA A 140 -11.33 30.60 -7.70
C ALA A 140 -10.17 31.60 -7.76
N LYS A 141 -8.91 31.15 -7.68
CA LYS A 141 -7.73 32.02 -7.80
C LYS A 141 -7.64 32.70 -9.17
N GLU A 142 -7.92 31.99 -10.25
CA GLU A 142 -7.90 32.58 -11.59
C GLU A 142 -9.08 33.53 -11.82
N ILE A 143 -10.27 33.21 -11.30
CA ILE A 143 -11.43 34.10 -11.34
C ILE A 143 -11.19 35.37 -10.52
N GLU A 144 -10.57 35.29 -9.34
CA GLU A 144 -10.22 36.47 -8.54
C GLU A 144 -9.26 37.40 -9.29
N LYS A 145 -8.21 36.86 -9.93
CA LYS A 145 -7.33 37.67 -10.79
C LYS A 145 -8.08 38.38 -11.92
N ILE A 146 -9.02 37.68 -12.56
CA ILE A 146 -9.86 38.26 -13.62
C ILE A 146 -10.74 39.38 -13.04
N LYS A 147 -11.35 39.18 -11.87
CA LYS A 147 -12.17 40.19 -11.20
C LYS A 147 -11.37 41.43 -10.83
N ASP A 148 -10.17 41.26 -10.28
CA ASP A 148 -9.27 42.36 -9.92
C ASP A 148 -8.91 43.20 -11.15
N GLU A 149 -8.59 42.54 -12.27
CA GLU A 149 -8.25 43.22 -13.50
C GLU A 149 -9.47 43.91 -14.15
N VAL A 150 -10.66 43.32 -14.05
CA VAL A 150 -11.93 43.94 -14.46
C VAL A 150 -12.26 45.16 -13.60
N ALA A 151 -12.02 45.09 -12.28
CA ALA A 151 -12.22 46.22 -11.37
C ALA A 151 -11.27 47.37 -11.72
N ARG A 152 -9.99 47.04 -11.97
CA ARG A 152 -8.97 48.00 -12.42
C ARG A 152 -9.35 48.67 -13.75
N LEU A 153 -9.89 47.90 -14.70
CA LEU A 153 -10.44 48.44 -15.94
C LEU A 153 -11.61 49.39 -15.66
N GLY A 154 -12.52 49.02 -14.77
CA GLY A 154 -13.65 49.85 -14.35
C GLY A 154 -13.23 51.19 -13.73
N ASP A 155 -12.17 51.20 -12.93
CA ASP A 155 -11.63 52.41 -12.33
C ASP A 155 -10.95 53.34 -13.36
N LEU A 156 -10.25 52.76 -14.34
CA LEU A 156 -9.69 53.50 -15.47
C LEU A 156 -10.79 54.16 -16.32
N VAL A 157 -11.90 53.44 -16.54
CA VAL A 157 -13.08 53.97 -17.25
C VAL A 157 -13.72 55.12 -16.45
N LYS A 158 -13.93 54.96 -15.13
CA LYS A 158 -14.50 56.01 -14.26
C LYS A 158 -13.63 57.27 -14.19
N LYS A 159 -12.31 57.13 -14.19
CA LYS A 159 -11.37 58.27 -14.25
C LYS A 159 -11.49 59.08 -15.54
N GLY A 160 -12.06 58.50 -16.61
CA GLY A 160 -12.25 59.16 -17.91
C GLY A 160 -10.96 59.49 -18.67
N ARG A 161 -9.78 59.16 -18.12
CA ARG A 161 -8.45 59.36 -18.71
C ARG A 161 -7.56 58.20 -18.30
N ALA A 162 -7.34 57.26 -19.22
CA ALA A 162 -6.43 56.13 -19.05
C ALA A 162 -5.26 56.27 -20.04
N GLY A 163 -4.03 56.07 -19.58
CA GLY A 163 -2.87 56.05 -20.46
C GLY A 163 -2.86 54.80 -21.34
N LYS A 164 -2.34 54.89 -22.57
CA LYS A 164 -2.21 53.74 -23.49
C LYS A 164 -1.55 52.53 -22.82
N ARG A 165 -0.51 52.78 -22.01
CA ARG A 165 0.23 51.74 -21.26
C ARG A 165 -0.64 51.03 -20.22
N GLU A 166 -1.48 51.76 -19.50
CA GLU A 166 -2.37 51.18 -18.48
C GLU A 166 -3.44 50.27 -19.13
N LEU A 167 -3.96 50.68 -20.28
CA LEU A 167 -4.88 49.87 -21.09
C LEU A 167 -4.19 48.62 -21.67
N GLU A 168 -2.96 48.74 -22.17
CA GLU A 168 -2.16 47.61 -22.66
C GLU A 168 -1.84 46.60 -21.56
N ASP A 169 -1.52 47.06 -20.35
CA ASP A 169 -1.22 46.19 -19.20
C ASP A 169 -2.45 45.38 -18.79
N VAL A 170 -3.60 46.04 -18.64
CA VAL A 170 -4.90 45.40 -18.31
C VAL A 170 -5.30 44.40 -19.39
N TYR A 171 -5.20 44.79 -20.67
CA TYR A 171 -5.50 43.91 -21.79
C TYR A 171 -4.59 42.67 -21.82
N THR A 172 -3.29 42.86 -21.59
CA THR A 172 -2.32 41.76 -21.60
C THR A 172 -2.59 40.77 -20.47
N SER A 173 -2.91 41.29 -19.28
CA SER A 173 -3.30 40.50 -18.10
C SER A 173 -4.57 39.68 -18.35
N LEU A 174 -5.66 40.32 -18.80
CA LEU A 174 -6.92 39.63 -19.14
C LEU A 174 -6.75 38.62 -20.29
N ARG A 175 -5.96 38.96 -21.31
CA ARG A 175 -5.66 38.06 -22.42
C ARG A 175 -4.89 36.84 -21.93
N ALA A 176 -3.91 37.01 -21.06
CA ALA A 176 -3.16 35.90 -20.48
C ALA A 176 -4.06 34.96 -19.64
N ALA A 177 -4.93 35.53 -18.80
CA ALA A 177 -5.90 34.75 -18.02
C ALA A 177 -6.86 33.95 -18.94
N THR A 178 -7.36 34.58 -20.00
CA THR A 178 -8.28 33.95 -20.97
C THR A 178 -7.61 32.80 -21.74
N VAL A 179 -6.32 32.93 -22.06
CA VAL A 179 -5.56 31.89 -22.77
C VAL A 179 -5.17 30.73 -21.84
N ASN A 180 -4.80 31.02 -20.59
CA ASN A 180 -4.27 30.01 -19.67
C ASN A 180 -5.36 29.22 -18.92
N LEU A 181 -6.51 29.84 -18.63
CA LEU A 181 -7.58 29.20 -17.86
C LEU A 181 -8.08 27.89 -18.49
N PRO A 182 -8.35 27.79 -19.80
CA PRO A 182 -8.76 26.52 -20.42
C PRO A 182 -7.69 25.43 -20.30
N SER A 183 -6.41 25.78 -20.47
CA SER A 183 -5.30 24.83 -20.37
C SER A 183 -5.15 24.27 -18.96
N ASN A 184 -5.24 25.12 -17.94
CA ASN A 184 -5.17 24.72 -16.54
C ASN A 184 -6.35 23.81 -16.13
N LEU A 185 -7.56 24.12 -16.60
CA LEU A 185 -8.74 23.29 -16.36
C LEU A 185 -8.61 21.93 -17.06
N SER A 186 -8.14 21.91 -18.31
CA SER A 186 -7.89 20.67 -19.06
C SER A 186 -6.81 19.79 -18.42
N PHE A 187 -5.78 20.40 -17.83
CA PHE A 187 -4.80 19.65 -17.05
C PHE A 187 -5.41 19.00 -15.80
N ALA A 188 -6.27 19.72 -15.08
CA ALA A 188 -6.96 19.18 -13.91
C ALA A 188 -7.91 18.03 -14.27
N THR A 189 -8.63 18.12 -15.39
CA THR A 189 -9.48 17.02 -15.87
C THR A 189 -8.65 15.81 -16.29
N LYS A 190 -7.49 16.00 -16.91
CA LYS A 190 -6.57 14.92 -17.26
C LYS A 190 -6.04 14.19 -16.02
N LEU A 191 -5.60 14.92 -15.00
CA LEU A 191 -5.16 14.33 -13.73
C LEU A 191 -6.29 13.53 -13.05
N MET A 192 -7.52 14.05 -13.12
CA MET A 192 -8.70 13.34 -12.62
C MET A 192 -8.92 12.03 -13.38
N GLN A 193 -8.83 12.04 -14.72
CA GLN A 193 -8.95 10.84 -15.53
C GLN A 193 -7.86 9.81 -15.20
N GLU A 194 -6.60 10.22 -15.11
CA GLU A 194 -5.48 9.34 -14.72
C GLU A 194 -5.70 8.70 -13.34
N SER A 195 -6.21 9.47 -12.39
CA SER A 195 -6.53 8.95 -11.05
C SER A 195 -7.69 7.95 -11.08
N MET A 196 -8.71 8.19 -11.92
CA MET A 196 -9.83 7.27 -12.09
C MET A 196 -9.38 5.97 -12.71
N ASP A 197 -8.51 6.02 -13.73
CA ASP A 197 -7.95 4.83 -14.36
C ASP A 197 -7.17 3.96 -13.36
N LYS A 198 -6.40 4.59 -12.45
CA LYS A 198 -5.70 3.90 -11.35
C LYS A 198 -6.67 3.25 -10.37
N ILE A 199 -7.74 3.93 -9.98
CA ILE A 199 -8.77 3.38 -9.08
C ILE A 199 -9.46 2.19 -9.74
N VAL A 200 -9.83 2.30 -11.02
CA VAL A 200 -10.49 1.21 -11.77
C VAL A 200 -9.57 0.00 -11.89
N SER A 201 -8.29 0.22 -12.23
CA SER A 201 -7.31 -0.87 -12.31
C SER A 201 -7.13 -1.56 -10.95
N SER A 202 -6.98 -0.79 -9.88
CA SER A 202 -6.88 -1.32 -8.51
C SER A 202 -8.15 -2.09 -8.12
N GLY A 203 -9.33 -1.57 -8.46
CA GLY A 203 -10.62 -2.21 -8.17
C GLY A 203 -10.78 -3.56 -8.86
N LYS A 204 -10.30 -3.70 -10.11
CA LYS A 204 -10.27 -5.00 -10.79
C LYS A 204 -9.41 -6.01 -10.04
N ALA A 205 -8.20 -5.61 -9.63
CA ALA A 205 -7.31 -6.46 -8.87
C ALA A 205 -7.90 -6.89 -7.51
N GLU A 206 -8.67 -6.00 -6.86
CA GLU A 206 -9.37 -6.32 -5.61
C GLU A 206 -10.53 -7.30 -5.82
N VAL A 207 -11.32 -7.16 -6.89
CA VAL A 207 -12.38 -8.12 -7.22
C VAL A 207 -11.79 -9.50 -7.50
N GLU A 208 -10.70 -9.58 -8.27
CA GLU A 208 -9.99 -10.83 -8.53
C GLU A 208 -9.45 -11.46 -7.24
N ALA A 209 -8.89 -10.64 -6.33
CA ALA A 209 -8.42 -11.08 -5.03
C ALA A 209 -9.58 -11.66 -4.19
N TYR A 210 -10.71 -10.93 -4.11
CA TYR A 210 -11.90 -11.36 -3.39
C TYR A 210 -12.47 -12.68 -3.93
N ILE A 211 -12.59 -12.82 -5.25
CA ILE A 211 -13.07 -14.06 -5.89
C ILE A 211 -12.12 -15.22 -5.58
N SER A 212 -10.81 -14.98 -5.69
CA SER A 212 -9.79 -16.01 -5.40
C SER A 212 -9.86 -16.46 -3.93
N GLY A 213 -10.00 -15.51 -3.01
CA GLY A 213 -10.15 -15.79 -1.58
C GLY A 213 -11.46 -16.53 -1.28
N ALA A 214 -12.57 -16.14 -1.90
CA ALA A 214 -13.86 -16.81 -1.75
C ALA A 214 -13.82 -18.25 -2.26
N ALA A 215 -13.22 -18.50 -3.43
CA ALA A 215 -13.02 -19.84 -3.97
C ALA A 215 -12.14 -20.70 -3.06
N MET A 216 -11.06 -20.15 -2.52
CA MET A 216 -10.18 -20.86 -1.59
C MET A 216 -10.90 -21.24 -0.29
N ARG A 217 -11.74 -20.35 0.25
CA ARG A 217 -12.56 -20.64 1.45
C ARG A 217 -13.59 -21.73 1.17
N ALA A 218 -14.31 -21.65 0.05
CA ALA A 218 -15.28 -22.68 -0.34
C ALA A 218 -14.61 -24.05 -0.52
N GLY A 219 -13.45 -24.10 -1.18
CA GLY A 219 -12.67 -25.34 -1.31
C GLY A 219 -12.19 -25.89 0.04
N MET A 220 -11.79 -25.03 0.97
CA MET A 220 -11.37 -25.47 2.31
C MET A 220 -12.54 -26.07 3.11
N ILE A 221 -13.73 -25.47 3.02
CA ILE A 221 -14.95 -26.00 3.68
C ILE A 221 -15.25 -27.40 3.15
N GLU A 222 -15.28 -27.58 1.83
CA GLU A 222 -15.50 -28.89 1.19
C GLU A 222 -14.47 -29.93 1.63
N LEU A 223 -13.19 -29.54 1.75
CA LEU A 223 -12.14 -30.45 2.23
C LEU A 223 -12.34 -30.86 3.69
N CYS A 224 -12.73 -29.92 4.57
CA CYS A 224 -13.05 -30.22 5.96
C CYS A 224 -14.28 -31.11 6.09
N GLU A 225 -15.33 -30.87 5.29
CA GLU A 225 -16.53 -31.70 5.26
C GLU A 225 -16.22 -33.13 4.80
N ARG A 226 -15.44 -33.28 3.72
CA ARG A 226 -14.98 -34.60 3.25
C ARG A 226 -14.10 -35.32 4.28
N GLN A 227 -13.24 -34.60 4.99
CA GLN A 227 -12.40 -35.20 6.02
C GLN A 227 -13.24 -35.72 7.19
N ASN A 228 -14.27 -34.98 7.61
CA ASN A 228 -15.22 -35.46 8.62
C ASN A 228 -15.99 -36.71 8.16
N ASP A 229 -16.40 -36.78 6.89
CA ASP A 229 -17.06 -37.97 6.34
C ASP A 229 -16.14 -39.21 6.31
N LEU A 230 -14.85 -39.01 6.01
CA LEU A 230 -13.82 -40.04 6.09
C LEU A 230 -13.60 -40.52 7.53
N ASP A 231 -13.49 -39.60 8.49
CA ASP A 231 -13.30 -39.94 9.91
C ASP A 231 -14.51 -40.71 10.48
N ILE A 232 -15.73 -40.30 10.14
CA ILE A 232 -16.98 -41.01 10.50
C ILE A 232 -17.01 -42.41 9.88
N SER A 233 -16.52 -42.55 8.65
CA SER A 233 -16.47 -43.85 7.95
C SER A 233 -15.45 -44.80 8.56
N ILE A 234 -14.29 -44.28 8.99
CA ILE A 234 -13.25 -45.07 9.67
C ILE A 234 -13.74 -45.56 11.04
N GLN A 235 -14.38 -44.71 11.84
CA GLN A 235 -14.98 -45.12 13.13
C GLN A 235 -16.00 -46.25 12.96
N LYS A 236 -16.89 -46.15 11.97
CA LYS A 236 -17.87 -47.21 11.69
C LYS A 236 -17.24 -48.54 11.27
N LEU A 237 -16.03 -48.53 10.70
CA LEU A 237 -15.30 -49.76 10.35
C LEU A 237 -14.63 -50.38 11.58
N LEU A 238 -14.04 -49.55 12.45
CA LEU A 238 -13.41 -49.99 13.70
C LEU A 238 -14.44 -50.56 14.69
N ASP A 239 -15.59 -49.87 14.87
CA ASP A 239 -16.68 -50.34 15.74
C ASP A 239 -17.29 -51.67 15.28
N LYS A 240 -17.14 -52.02 14.00
CA LYS A 240 -17.64 -53.27 13.41
C LYS A 240 -16.69 -54.44 13.63
N GLU A 241 -15.41 -54.18 13.89
CA GLU A 241 -14.41 -55.20 14.22
C GLU A 241 -14.40 -55.56 15.72
N ASP A 242 -14.69 -54.60 16.61
CA ASP A 242 -14.77 -54.83 18.06
C ASP A 242 -16.08 -55.50 18.53
N GLY A 243 -17.05 -55.69 17.61
CA GLY A 243 -18.35 -56.31 17.87
C GLY A 243 -18.43 -57.83 17.65
N ARG A 244 -17.30 -58.57 17.66
CA ARG A 244 -17.25 -60.03 17.54
C ARG A 244 -16.79 -60.72 18.82
#